data_AF-A0A836G2I1-F1
#
_entry.id   AF-A0A836G2I1-F1
#
_cell.length_a   1.000
_cell.length_b   1.000
_cell.length_c   1.000
_cell.angle_alpha   90.00
_cell.angle_beta   90.00
_cell.angle_gamma   90.00
#
_symmetry.space_group_name_H-M   'P 1'
#
loop_
_entity.id
_entity.type
_entity.pdbx_description
1 polymer ?
#
loop_
_entity_poly.entity_id
_entity_poly.type
_entity_poly.pdbx_seq_one_letter_code
_entity_poly.pdbx_strand_id
1 'polypeptide(L)'
;MLCTARLLGGYMMYHRKSMSTMRYSKWKGARGGISHFYNRTAMVEEVPQHVPVSIVDRRMMAYVHRSRLRHFQLFRSYQQKSNTTECKLREGEFLRRRWHRKLQKSFIAFMQFKTMKVLEEQAKLVSQYGQASVNAALGDPQAVAGDAALERKYAALHRRVNTLPKIQLVPKHVATMKQIHNDRFNYRWRVN
;
A
#
# COMPACT_ATOMS: atom_id res chain seq x y z
N MET A 1 -4.64 41.75 8.35
CA MET A 1 -4.56 41.59 6.88
C MET A 1 -5.84 40.94 6.39
N LEU A 2 -6.63 41.70 5.65
CA LEU A 2 -7.99 41.36 5.21
C LEU A 2 -7.96 40.28 4.12
N CYS A 3 -8.68 39.18 4.35
CA CYS A 3 -8.93 38.11 3.38
C CYS A 3 -9.90 38.58 2.28
N THR A 4 -9.39 39.26 1.26
CA THR A 4 -10.16 39.72 0.08
C THR A 4 -10.00 38.81 -1.15
N ALA A 5 -10.05 37.48 -0.98
CA ALA A 5 -10.05 36.52 -2.10
C ALA A 5 -11.46 36.02 -2.49
N ARG A 6 -12.53 36.62 -1.97
CA ARG A 6 -13.90 36.07 -2.07
C ARG A 6 -14.78 36.59 -3.20
N LEU A 7 -14.26 37.40 -4.13
CA LEU A 7 -15.10 38.04 -5.16
C LEU A 7 -15.10 37.37 -6.54
N LEU A 8 -14.30 36.33 -6.80
CA LEU A 8 -14.38 35.55 -8.04
C LEU A 8 -14.05 34.06 -7.80
N GLY A 9 -15.05 33.22 -7.51
CA GLY A 9 -15.12 31.78 -7.81
C GLY A 9 -13.85 30.89 -7.70
N GLY A 10 -12.86 31.28 -6.89
CA GLY A 10 -11.53 30.70 -6.88
C GLY A 10 -11.48 29.46 -6.01
N TYR A 11 -11.75 28.30 -6.61
CA TYR A 11 -11.63 27.04 -5.91
C TYR A 11 -10.19 26.51 -5.93
N MET A 12 -9.73 25.99 -4.79
CA MET A 12 -8.48 25.23 -4.73
C MET A 12 -8.60 23.94 -5.57
N MET A 13 -7.47 23.40 -6.04
CA MET A 13 -7.46 22.24 -6.94
C MET A 13 -8.17 20.99 -6.36
N TYR A 14 -8.10 20.79 -5.05
CA TYR A 14 -8.72 19.66 -4.36
C TYR A 14 -10.18 19.92 -3.92
N HIS A 15 -10.72 21.12 -4.19
CA HIS A 15 -12.10 21.45 -3.84
C HIS A 15 -13.08 20.70 -4.77
N ARG A 16 -14.29 20.39 -4.28
CA ARG A 16 -15.29 19.59 -5.04
C ARG A 16 -15.69 20.17 -6.40
N LYS A 17 -15.70 21.51 -6.49
CA LYS A 17 -16.06 22.26 -7.70
C LYS A 17 -14.84 22.70 -8.52
N SER A 18 -13.66 22.17 -8.23
CA SER A 18 -12.46 22.45 -9.02
C SER A 18 -12.64 21.93 -10.46
N MET A 19 -11.99 22.57 -11.42
CA MET A 19 -11.97 22.17 -12.84
C MET A 19 -13.36 21.87 -13.44
N SER A 20 -14.35 22.74 -13.16
CA SER A 20 -15.70 22.61 -13.73
C SER A 20 -15.71 22.73 -15.26
N THR A 21 -16.76 22.19 -15.87
CA THR A 21 -16.99 22.14 -17.33
C THR A 21 -18.22 22.92 -17.77
N MET A 22 -18.79 23.75 -16.89
CA MET A 22 -19.89 24.65 -17.23
C MET A 22 -19.48 25.68 -18.30
N ARG A 23 -20.43 26.17 -19.09
CA ARG A 23 -20.20 27.17 -20.16
C ARG A 23 -19.41 28.39 -19.71
N TYR A 24 -19.64 28.85 -18.47
CA TYR A 24 -18.96 30.01 -17.88
C TYR A 24 -17.63 29.66 -17.18
N SER A 25 -17.33 28.38 -17.00
CA SER A 25 -16.13 27.94 -16.29
C SER A 25 -14.98 27.64 -17.26
N LYS A 26 -13.77 28.08 -16.89
CA LYS A 26 -12.54 27.82 -17.63
C LYS A 26 -11.50 27.32 -16.65
N TRP A 27 -10.83 26.19 -16.93
CA TRP A 27 -9.74 25.75 -16.06
C TRP A 27 -8.57 26.74 -16.14
N LYS A 28 -7.93 26.95 -15.00
CA LYS A 28 -6.87 27.95 -14.82
C LYS A 28 -5.48 27.30 -14.91
N GLY A 29 -4.49 28.06 -15.40
CA GLY A 29 -3.08 27.64 -15.52
C GLY A 29 -2.72 26.99 -16.86
N ALA A 30 -1.41 26.91 -17.15
CA ALA A 30 -0.86 26.19 -18.30
C ALA A 30 -1.08 24.68 -18.14
N ARG A 31 -1.50 23.98 -19.21
CA ARG A 31 -2.02 22.60 -19.12
C ARG A 31 -1.15 21.52 -19.78
N GLY A 32 -0.12 21.89 -20.54
CA GLY A 32 0.75 20.95 -21.25
C GLY A 32 2.22 21.32 -21.09
N GLY A 33 3.12 20.36 -21.27
CA GLY A 33 4.57 20.53 -21.09
C GLY A 33 4.92 20.96 -19.66
N ILE A 34 5.70 22.04 -19.56
CA ILE A 34 5.94 22.74 -18.29
C ILE A 34 4.63 23.40 -17.85
N SER A 35 3.91 22.72 -16.96
CA SER A 35 2.50 23.01 -16.67
C SER A 35 2.29 23.67 -15.31
N HIS A 36 1.03 23.98 -14.99
CA HIS A 36 0.59 24.39 -13.66
C HIS A 36 1.03 23.42 -12.54
N PHE A 37 1.27 22.15 -12.89
CA PHE A 37 1.69 21.10 -11.97
C PHE A 37 3.20 20.88 -11.89
N TYR A 38 4.01 21.74 -12.53
CA TYR A 38 5.48 21.59 -12.62
C TYR A 38 6.14 21.18 -11.29
N ASN A 39 5.95 21.97 -10.23
CA ASN A 39 6.46 21.67 -8.88
C ASN A 39 5.40 21.12 -7.91
N ARG A 40 4.25 20.65 -8.44
CA ARG A 40 3.11 20.19 -7.64
C ARG A 40 2.78 18.71 -7.88
N THR A 41 3.55 18.04 -8.72
CA THR A 41 3.39 16.61 -9.01
C THR A 41 3.87 15.79 -7.82
N ALA A 42 2.98 14.99 -7.22
CA ALA A 42 3.26 14.29 -5.97
C ALA A 42 4.09 13.01 -6.15
N MET A 43 4.00 12.37 -7.31
CA MET A 43 4.69 11.12 -7.63
C MET A 43 5.02 11.09 -9.12
N VAL A 44 6.20 10.57 -9.44
CA VAL A 44 6.68 10.36 -10.81
C VAL A 44 7.23 8.94 -10.85
N GLU A 45 6.82 8.16 -11.85
CA GLU A 45 7.36 6.84 -12.11
C GLU A 45 7.61 6.73 -13.61
N GLU A 46 8.83 6.38 -14.00
CA GLU A 46 9.14 5.99 -15.37
C GLU A 46 8.57 4.59 -15.63
N VAL A 47 7.86 4.42 -16.75
CA VAL A 47 7.22 3.15 -17.07
C VAL A 47 8.28 2.18 -17.60
N PRO A 48 8.55 1.05 -16.92
CA PRO A 48 9.55 0.11 -17.40
C PRO A 48 9.10 -0.53 -18.73
N GLN A 49 10.08 -0.89 -19.55
CA GLN A 49 9.83 -1.56 -20.82
C GLN A 49 9.01 -2.84 -20.61
N HIS A 50 7.99 -3.03 -21.46
CA HIS A 50 7.07 -4.18 -21.40
C HIS A 50 6.26 -4.33 -20.10
N VAL A 51 6.21 -3.31 -19.24
CA VAL A 51 5.33 -3.28 -18.06
C VAL A 51 4.09 -2.44 -18.37
N PRO A 52 2.87 -2.99 -18.22
CA PRO A 52 1.65 -2.23 -18.43
C PRO A 52 1.47 -1.16 -17.34
N VAL A 53 1.00 0.02 -17.75
CA VAL A 53 0.76 1.18 -16.87
C VAL A 53 -0.21 0.85 -15.72
N SER A 54 -1.11 -0.12 -15.92
CA SER A 54 -2.04 -0.58 -14.88
C SER A 54 -1.34 -1.20 -13.66
N ILE A 55 -0.17 -1.83 -13.85
CA ILE A 55 0.65 -2.35 -12.74
C ILE A 55 1.30 -1.20 -11.99
N VAL A 56 1.81 -0.20 -12.70
CA VAL A 56 2.41 1.01 -12.11
C VAL A 56 1.37 1.77 -11.30
N ASP A 57 0.20 2.05 -11.87
CA ASP A 57 -0.93 2.71 -11.17
C ASP A 57 -1.31 1.95 -9.88
N ARG A 58 -1.48 0.62 -9.96
CA ARG A 58 -1.82 -0.17 -8.77
C ARG A 58 -0.73 -0.15 -7.71
N ARG A 59 0.56 -0.11 -8.07
CA ARG A 59 1.67 0.03 -7.10
C ARG A 59 1.61 1.39 -6.41
N MET A 60 1.45 2.47 -7.17
CA MET A 60 1.33 3.82 -6.63
C MET A 60 0.09 3.94 -5.72
N MET A 61 -1.06 3.48 -6.18
CA MET A 61 -2.31 3.53 -5.42
C MET A 61 -2.28 2.66 -4.16
N ALA A 62 -1.64 1.50 -4.21
CA ALA A 62 -1.48 0.64 -3.05
C ALA A 62 -0.50 1.25 -2.04
N TYR A 63 0.59 1.88 -2.50
CA TYR A 63 1.49 2.64 -1.64
C TYR A 63 0.75 3.77 -0.90
N VAL A 64 0.04 4.62 -1.63
CA VAL A 64 -0.74 5.75 -1.08
C VAL A 64 -1.84 5.28 -0.12
N HIS A 65 -2.45 4.12 -0.39
CA HIS A 65 -3.43 3.51 0.50
C HIS A 65 -2.78 2.98 1.78
N ARG A 66 -1.72 2.17 1.66
CA ARG A 66 -1.02 1.54 2.79
C ARG A 66 -0.44 2.57 3.75
N SER A 67 0.12 3.65 3.22
CA SER A 67 0.69 4.76 4.00
C SER A 67 -0.36 5.71 4.59
N ARG A 68 -1.65 5.48 4.32
CA ARG A 68 -2.77 6.34 4.72
C ARG A 68 -2.75 7.77 4.14
N LEU A 69 -1.98 8.03 3.09
CA LEU A 69 -1.96 9.34 2.42
C LEU A 69 -3.27 9.67 1.72
N ARG A 70 -3.86 8.73 0.95
CA ARG A 70 -5.20 8.99 0.34
C ARG A 70 -6.31 9.09 1.36
N HIS A 71 -6.16 8.45 2.52
CA HIS A 71 -7.12 8.59 3.61
C HIS A 71 -7.14 10.04 4.09
N PHE A 72 -5.95 10.60 4.35
CA PHE A 72 -5.80 11.98 4.75
C PHE A 72 -6.28 12.96 3.66
N GLN A 73 -5.89 12.75 2.40
CA GLN A 73 -6.29 13.62 1.29
C GLN A 73 -7.81 13.65 1.12
N LEU A 74 -8.48 12.48 1.06
CA LEU A 74 -9.95 12.41 0.91
C LEU A 74 -10.69 12.99 2.11
N PHE A 75 -10.15 12.78 3.31
CA PHE A 75 -10.72 13.31 4.55
C PHE A 75 -10.70 14.84 4.56
N ARG A 76 -9.56 15.46 4.20
CA ARG A 76 -9.36 16.92 4.25
C ARG A 76 -9.92 17.67 3.05
N SER A 77 -9.90 17.08 1.85
CA SER A 77 -10.32 17.78 0.64
C SER A 77 -11.84 17.94 0.52
N TYR A 78 -12.61 17.13 1.25
CA TYR A 78 -14.05 17.03 1.05
C TYR A 78 -14.88 17.94 1.95
N GLN A 79 -14.63 17.95 3.27
CA GLN A 79 -15.41 18.70 4.27
C GLN A 79 -14.48 19.42 5.23
N GLN A 80 -14.89 20.61 5.66
CA GLN A 80 -14.26 21.29 6.78
C GLN A 80 -14.72 20.62 8.09
N LYS A 81 -13.77 20.29 8.96
CA LYS A 81 -14.02 19.80 10.31
C LYS A 81 -13.32 20.75 11.28
N SER A 82 -13.89 20.94 12.47
CA SER A 82 -13.21 21.74 13.50
C SER A 82 -11.89 21.08 13.89
N ASN A 83 -10.88 21.88 14.24
CA ASN A 83 -9.58 21.36 14.71
C ASN A 83 -9.74 20.36 15.86
N THR A 84 -10.72 20.58 16.75
CA THR A 84 -11.05 19.65 17.84
C THR A 84 -11.52 18.28 17.34
N THR A 85 -12.40 18.24 16.34
CA THR A 85 -12.87 16.99 15.74
C THR A 85 -11.73 16.26 15.01
N GLU A 86 -10.85 17.02 14.36
CA GLU A 86 -9.71 16.46 13.65
C GLU A 86 -8.65 15.87 14.58
N CYS A 87 -8.32 16.58 15.67
CA CYS A 87 -7.47 16.05 16.74
C CYS A 87 -8.08 14.78 17.33
N LYS A 88 -9.38 14.79 17.68
CA LYS A 88 -10.08 13.61 18.22
C LYS A 88 -9.94 12.40 17.29
N LEU A 89 -10.15 12.58 15.99
CA LEU A 89 -10.06 11.48 15.03
C LEU A 89 -8.61 10.99 14.83
N ARG A 90 -7.65 11.91 14.75
CA ARG A 90 -6.22 11.59 14.59
C ARG A 90 -5.64 10.88 15.82
N GLU A 91 -5.91 11.39 17.01
CA GLU A 91 -5.46 10.78 18.26
C GLU A 91 -6.15 9.43 18.49
N GLY A 92 -7.45 9.33 18.22
CA GLY A 92 -8.16 8.04 18.26
C GLY A 92 -7.58 7.01 17.28
N GLU A 93 -7.15 7.43 16.09
CA GLU A 93 -6.45 6.57 15.14
C GLU A 93 -5.08 6.11 15.67
N PHE A 94 -4.30 7.04 16.24
CA PHE A 94 -3.00 6.75 16.83
C PHE A 94 -3.09 5.78 17.99
N LEU A 95 -4.02 5.99 18.92
CA LEU A 95 -4.21 5.13 20.10
C LEU A 95 -4.65 3.72 19.72
N ARG A 96 -5.57 3.56 18.75
CA ARG A 96 -5.91 2.24 18.20
C ARG A 96 -4.69 1.54 17.59
N ARG A 97 -3.84 2.28 16.86
CA ARG A 97 -2.59 1.75 16.30
C ARG A 97 -1.61 1.34 17.39
N ARG A 98 -1.46 2.14 18.45
CA ARG A 98 -0.61 1.85 19.61
C ARG A 98 -1.05 0.56 20.30
N TRP A 99 -2.35 0.41 20.55
CA TRP A 99 -2.92 -0.81 21.14
C TRP A 99 -2.66 -2.03 20.25
N HIS A 100 -2.96 -1.94 18.96
CA HIS A 100 -2.74 -3.04 18.03
C HIS A 100 -1.25 -3.42 17.90
N ARG A 101 -0.32 -2.46 18.01
CA ARG A 101 1.13 -2.75 18.03
C ARG A 101 1.54 -3.55 19.26
N LYS A 102 0.94 -3.29 20.44
CA LYS A 102 1.19 -4.10 21.64
C LYS A 102 0.72 -5.55 21.42
N LEU A 103 -0.46 -5.73 20.84
CA LEU A 103 -0.98 -7.05 20.46
C LEU A 103 -0.08 -7.76 19.42
N GLN A 104 0.40 -7.05 18.42
CA GLN A 104 1.34 -7.62 17.44
C GLN A 104 2.64 -8.07 18.09
N LYS A 105 3.14 -7.36 19.10
CA LYS A 105 4.37 -7.75 19.80
C LYS A 105 4.20 -9.02 20.62
N SER A 106 3.09 -9.17 21.36
CA SER A 106 2.81 -10.44 22.05
C SER A 106 2.64 -11.60 21.05
N PHE A 107 1.97 -11.35 19.92
CA PHE A 107 1.83 -12.34 18.86
C PHE A 107 3.19 -12.74 18.24
N ILE A 108 4.06 -11.78 17.91
CA ILE A 108 5.39 -12.07 17.34
C ILE A 108 6.24 -12.88 18.32
N ALA A 109 6.21 -12.54 19.61
CA ALA A 109 6.94 -13.30 20.63
C ALA A 109 6.47 -14.78 20.68
N PHE A 110 5.16 -15.01 20.60
CA PHE A 110 4.61 -16.36 20.51
C PHE A 110 5.00 -17.07 19.21
N MET A 111 4.97 -16.37 18.07
CA MET A 111 5.39 -16.93 16.79
C MET A 111 6.87 -17.33 16.80
N GLN A 112 7.74 -16.56 17.45
CA GLN A 112 9.15 -16.93 17.62
C GLN A 112 9.32 -18.20 18.45
N PHE A 113 8.54 -18.36 19.53
CA PHE A 113 8.51 -19.61 20.29
C PHE A 113 8.01 -20.79 19.44
N LYS A 114 6.96 -20.59 18.64
CA LYS A 114 6.47 -21.63 17.72
C LYS A 114 7.51 -22.00 16.66
N THR A 115 8.19 -21.01 16.08
CA THR A 115 9.30 -21.25 15.14
C THR A 115 10.43 -22.03 15.82
N MET A 116 10.79 -21.69 17.07
CA MET A 116 11.77 -22.45 17.84
C MET A 116 11.34 -23.91 18.00
N LYS A 117 10.06 -24.17 18.30
CA LYS A 117 9.53 -25.55 18.41
C LYS A 117 9.57 -26.30 17.09
N VAL A 118 9.30 -25.65 15.96
CA VAL A 118 9.44 -26.25 14.62
C VAL A 118 10.91 -26.59 14.34
N LEU A 119 11.85 -25.70 14.67
CA LEU A 119 13.29 -25.97 14.50
C LEU A 119 13.80 -27.06 15.46
N GLU A 120 13.25 -27.14 16.67
CA GLU A 120 13.52 -28.22 17.62
C GLU A 120 13.04 -29.57 17.06
N GLU A 121 11.85 -29.60 16.45
CA GLU A 121 11.32 -30.79 15.79
C GLU A 121 12.17 -31.18 14.56
N GLN A 122 12.62 -30.20 13.78
CA GLN A 122 13.58 -30.43 12.70
C GLN A 122 14.89 -31.04 13.23
N ALA A 123 15.40 -30.57 14.36
CA ALA A 123 16.60 -31.14 14.99
C ALA A 123 16.37 -32.59 15.45
N LYS A 124 15.17 -32.92 15.95
CA LYS A 124 14.80 -34.31 16.27
C LYS A 124 14.79 -35.19 15.02
N LEU A 125 14.22 -34.72 13.90
CA LEU A 125 14.28 -35.43 12.62
C LEU A 125 15.72 -35.65 12.14
N VAL A 126 16.60 -34.66 12.31
CA VAL A 126 18.03 -34.80 12.01
C VAL A 126 18.68 -35.90 12.86
N SER A 127 18.41 -35.94 14.16
CA SER A 127 18.95 -36.98 15.04
C SER A 127 18.41 -38.38 14.72
N GLN A 128 17.16 -38.47 14.27
CA GLN A 128 16.51 -39.75 13.96
C GLN A 128 16.96 -40.34 12.63
N TYR A 129 17.07 -39.51 11.58
CA TYR A 129 17.34 -39.97 10.20
C TYR A 129 18.77 -39.69 9.72
N GLY A 130 19.56 -38.93 10.49
CA GLY A 130 20.89 -38.46 10.11
C GLY A 130 20.84 -37.19 9.26
N GLN A 131 21.84 -36.33 9.43
CA GLN A 131 21.93 -35.02 8.75
C GLN A 131 21.92 -35.14 7.22
N ALA A 132 22.67 -36.10 6.67
CA ALA A 132 22.77 -36.28 5.21
C ALA A 132 21.42 -36.68 4.60
N SER A 133 20.66 -37.56 5.26
CA SER A 133 19.32 -37.97 4.81
C SER A 133 18.33 -36.81 4.82
N VAL A 134 18.38 -35.96 5.86
CA VAL A 134 17.54 -34.75 5.92
C VAL A 134 17.94 -33.73 4.85
N ASN A 135 19.24 -33.54 4.60
CA ASN A 135 19.72 -32.68 3.52
C ASN A 135 19.24 -33.18 2.15
N ALA A 136 19.29 -34.49 1.90
CA ALA A 136 18.77 -35.10 0.68
C ALA A 136 17.26 -34.82 0.53
N ALA A 137 16.47 -34.93 1.61
CA ALA A 137 15.04 -34.61 1.61
C ALA A 137 14.75 -33.10 1.38
N LEU A 138 15.63 -32.20 1.85
CA LEU A 138 15.58 -30.76 1.56
C LEU A 138 16.07 -30.40 0.15
N GLY A 139 16.46 -31.42 -0.63
CA GLY A 139 16.85 -31.29 -2.03
C GLY A 139 18.33 -31.01 -2.24
N ASP A 140 19.23 -31.44 -1.35
CA ASP A 140 20.68 -31.41 -1.58
C ASP A 140 21.07 -32.20 -2.85
N PRO A 141 21.83 -31.64 -3.82
CA PRO A 141 22.08 -32.33 -5.10
C PRO A 141 23.16 -33.43 -5.02
N GLN A 142 23.45 -34.03 -3.86
CA GLN A 142 24.49 -35.05 -3.68
C GLN A 142 24.36 -36.26 -4.62
N ALA A 143 23.15 -36.60 -5.06
CA ALA A 143 22.88 -37.71 -5.99
C ALA A 143 22.91 -37.31 -7.48
N VAL A 144 23.22 -36.05 -7.80
CA VAL A 144 23.10 -35.51 -9.16
C VAL A 144 24.39 -35.76 -9.94
N ALA A 145 24.42 -36.84 -10.74
CA ALA A 145 25.53 -37.15 -11.63
C ALA A 145 25.53 -36.18 -12.84
N GLY A 146 26.43 -35.19 -12.83
CA GLY A 146 26.78 -34.35 -13.98
C GLY A 146 26.15 -32.95 -14.01
N ASP A 147 26.88 -32.03 -14.65
CA ASP A 147 26.60 -30.58 -14.70
C ASP A 147 25.20 -30.26 -15.26
N ALA A 148 24.72 -31.01 -16.25
CA ALA A 148 23.42 -30.79 -16.89
C ALA A 148 22.22 -30.97 -15.95
N ALA A 149 22.34 -31.77 -14.89
CA ALA A 149 21.24 -31.96 -13.94
C ALA A 149 21.25 -30.90 -12.83
N LEU A 150 22.42 -30.36 -12.48
CA LEU A 150 22.54 -29.15 -11.65
C LEU A 150 21.96 -27.93 -12.37
N GLU A 151 22.30 -27.71 -13.64
CA GLU A 151 21.77 -26.61 -14.44
C GLU A 151 20.24 -26.65 -14.52
N ARG A 152 19.64 -27.83 -14.72
CA ARG A 152 18.17 -27.99 -14.72
C ARG A 152 17.55 -27.58 -13.39
N LYS A 153 18.18 -27.93 -12.26
CA LYS A 153 17.72 -27.55 -10.92
C LYS A 153 17.84 -26.03 -10.70
N TYR A 154 18.96 -25.43 -11.10
CA TYR A 154 19.14 -23.98 -11.00
C TYR A 154 18.17 -23.23 -11.92
N ALA A 155 17.92 -23.72 -13.13
CA ALA A 155 16.91 -23.16 -14.02
C ALA A 155 15.50 -23.21 -13.40
N ALA A 156 15.16 -24.32 -12.71
CA ALA A 156 13.90 -24.43 -11.98
C ALA A 156 13.82 -23.44 -10.80
N LEU A 157 14.91 -23.26 -10.05
CA LEU A 157 14.99 -22.25 -8.99
C LEU A 157 14.88 -20.83 -9.54
N HIS A 158 15.59 -20.51 -10.61
CA HIS A 158 15.57 -19.20 -11.26
C HIS A 158 14.16 -18.83 -11.73
N ARG A 159 13.43 -19.80 -12.32
CA ARG A 159 12.01 -19.61 -12.68
C ARG A 159 11.10 -19.36 -11.47
N ARG A 160 11.40 -19.92 -10.30
CA ARG A 160 10.62 -19.71 -9.07
C ARG A 160 10.97 -18.38 -8.37
N VAL A 161 12.25 -18.02 -8.37
CA VAL A 161 12.74 -16.77 -7.77
C VAL A 161 12.31 -15.56 -8.58
N ASN A 162 12.28 -15.68 -9.92
CA ASN A 162 11.76 -14.67 -10.81
C ASN A 162 10.23 -14.61 -10.70
N THR A 163 9.78 -13.92 -9.66
CA THR A 163 8.34 -13.77 -9.40
C THR A 163 7.69 -12.88 -10.43
N LEU A 164 6.52 -13.30 -10.90
CA LEU A 164 5.62 -12.45 -11.68
C LEU A 164 5.30 -11.16 -10.90
N PRO A 165 5.03 -10.04 -11.59
CA PRO A 165 4.72 -8.79 -10.92
C PRO A 165 3.49 -8.96 -10.02
N LYS A 166 3.69 -8.77 -8.71
CA LYS A 166 2.60 -8.85 -7.74
C LYS A 166 1.57 -7.75 -7.98
N ILE A 167 0.35 -8.13 -8.30
CA ILE A 167 -0.77 -7.21 -8.42
C ILE A 167 -1.28 -6.85 -7.02
N GLN A 168 -1.02 -5.62 -6.58
CA GLN A 168 -1.50 -5.15 -5.28
C GLN A 168 -2.99 -4.79 -5.35
N LEU A 169 -3.77 -5.26 -4.37
CA LEU A 169 -5.18 -4.95 -4.26
C LEU A 169 -5.36 -3.56 -3.65
N VAL A 170 -6.24 -2.76 -4.24
CA VAL A 170 -6.57 -1.41 -3.77
C VAL A 170 -8.06 -1.36 -3.43
N PRO A 171 -8.44 -1.16 -2.15
CA PRO A 171 -9.84 -1.03 -1.77
C PRO A 171 -10.52 0.12 -2.52
N LYS A 172 -11.72 -0.17 -3.02
CA LYS A 172 -12.56 0.82 -3.72
C LYS A 172 -13.11 1.83 -2.72
N HIS A 173 -13.26 3.07 -3.19
CA HIS A 173 -13.96 4.10 -2.43
C HIS A 173 -15.47 3.79 -2.43
N VAL A 174 -16.11 3.92 -1.28
CA VAL A 174 -17.55 3.71 -1.13
C VAL A 174 -18.23 5.06 -1.01
N ALA A 175 -19.02 5.40 -2.03
CA ALA A 175 -19.77 6.64 -2.04
C ALA A 175 -21.06 6.49 -1.23
N THR A 176 -21.16 7.18 -0.09
CA THR A 176 -22.38 7.19 0.73
C THR A 176 -23.23 8.41 0.43
N MET A 177 -24.54 8.36 0.75
CA MET A 177 -25.52 9.38 0.36
C MET A 177 -25.09 10.83 0.67
N LYS A 178 -24.80 11.14 1.95
CA LYS A 178 -24.37 12.49 2.37
C LYS A 178 -22.87 12.61 2.64
N GLN A 179 -22.13 11.52 2.47
CA GLN A 179 -20.67 11.49 2.68
C GLN A 179 -20.24 12.05 4.04
N ILE A 180 -20.73 11.46 5.13
CA ILE A 180 -20.19 11.74 6.48
C ILE A 180 -18.67 11.48 6.53
N HIS A 181 -18.23 10.51 5.72
CA HIS A 181 -16.84 10.11 5.55
C HIS A 181 -16.56 9.84 4.08
N ASN A 182 -15.75 10.68 3.45
CA ASN A 182 -15.25 10.41 2.11
C ASN A 182 -14.03 9.47 2.11
N ASP A 183 -13.48 9.14 3.28
CA ASP A 183 -12.43 8.12 3.48
C ASP A 183 -13.00 6.69 3.70
N ARG A 184 -14.22 6.45 3.20
CA ARG A 184 -14.92 5.18 3.29
C ARG A 184 -14.37 4.18 2.25
N PHE A 185 -13.90 3.04 2.75
CA PHE A 185 -13.37 1.92 1.94
C PHE A 185 -14.03 0.58 2.28
N ASN A 186 -15.03 0.60 3.16
CA ASN A 186 -15.80 -0.55 3.63
C ASN A 186 -17.17 -0.09 4.12
N TYR A 187 -18.12 -1.02 4.28
CA TYR A 187 -19.51 -0.69 4.66
C TYR A 187 -19.73 -0.57 6.18
N ARG A 188 -18.73 -0.89 7.00
CA ARG A 188 -18.83 -0.82 8.47
C ARG A 188 -19.12 0.63 8.91
N TRP A 189 -20.10 0.80 9.80
CA TRP A 189 -20.38 2.07 10.47
C TRP A 189 -19.13 2.61 11.22
N ARG A 190 -18.97 3.94 11.27
CA ARG A 190 -17.84 4.62 11.94
C ARG A 190 -18.37 5.72 12.85
N VAL A 191 -17.59 6.06 13.87
CA VAL A 191 -17.98 6.89 15.02
C VAL A 191 -18.13 8.39 14.71
N ASN A 192 -19.24 8.76 14.04
CA ASN A 192 -19.80 10.12 13.86
C ASN A 192 -20.89 10.13 12.79
#